data_AF-A0A7W1TL30-F1
#
_entry.id   AF-A0A7W1TL30-F1
#
_cell.length_a   1.000
_cell.length_b   1.000
_cell.length_c   1.000
_cell.angle_alpha   90.00
_cell.angle_beta   90.00
_cell.angle_gamma   90.00
#
_symmetry.space_group_name_H-M   'P 1'
#
loop_
_entity.id
_entity.type
_entity.pdbx_description
1 polymer ?
#
loop_
_entity_poly.entity_id
_entity_poly.type
_entity_poly.pdbx_seq_one_letter_code
_entity_poly.pdbx_strand_id
1 'polypeptide(L)'
;MTAAELETGLEQYAELEAETEEVSDERDDRPVSSQPYDWTISTLRSKYDRGRIDLQPHYQREYVWELKPELPSRLIESLLLEIPIPPIYFGKVAGEQMEVIDGQQRLTTLIRFVSNEFALQKLKGMNSLNGKQFKDLTAEQQEKILDAPIRSIVIDAGGNQKLRYEVFERLNRGSMALNEQELRNCAYRGPFCNLLAELEQEQSWRRVKGGDKPEPRFVEREMILRFFAFTDRIDHYVGNLRGFLNEYMSMYAPKTPQQIASHAAMFRQTMQNIYTVFGPLSAHLYGTG
;
A
#
# COMPACT_ATOMS: atom_id res chain seq x y z
N MET A 1 1.22 -0.41 -25.62
CA MET A 1 2.28 -0.15 -24.66
C MET A 1 3.04 -1.43 -24.38
N THR A 2 4.31 -1.46 -24.73
CA THR A 2 5.21 -2.58 -24.46
C THR A 2 5.72 -2.52 -23.02
N ALA A 3 6.21 -3.65 -22.48
CA ALA A 3 6.76 -3.70 -21.13
C ALA A 3 7.94 -2.72 -20.92
N ALA A 4 8.67 -2.39 -21.99
CA ALA A 4 9.79 -1.44 -21.97
C ALA A 4 9.34 0.03 -21.83
N GLU A 5 8.15 0.39 -22.34
CA GLU A 5 7.57 1.74 -22.20
C GLU A 5 7.00 1.98 -20.79
N LEU A 6 6.62 0.91 -20.07
CA LEU A 6 6.24 0.97 -18.66
C LEU A 6 7.46 1.11 -17.74
N GLU A 7 8.58 0.47 -18.07
CA GLU A 7 9.82 0.54 -17.30
C GLU A 7 10.48 1.94 -17.38
N THR A 8 10.52 2.53 -18.57
CA THR A 8 11.11 3.86 -18.79
C THR A 8 10.28 4.99 -18.19
N GLY A 9 8.94 4.87 -18.17
CA GLY A 9 8.08 5.80 -17.45
C GLY A 9 8.32 5.77 -15.94
N LEU A 10 8.58 4.58 -15.36
CA LEU A 10 8.85 4.42 -13.92
C LEU A 10 10.22 4.97 -13.50
N GLU A 11 11.24 4.86 -14.36
CA GLU A 11 12.58 5.40 -14.09
C GLU A 11 12.60 6.94 -14.09
N GLN A 12 11.80 7.57 -14.97
CA GLN A 12 11.75 9.04 -15.07
C GLN A 12 11.08 9.71 -13.86
N TYR A 13 10.17 9.02 -13.15
CA TYR A 13 9.61 9.50 -11.89
C TYR A 13 10.55 9.30 -10.70
N ALA A 14 11.40 8.26 -10.73
CA ALA A 14 12.31 7.94 -9.64
C ALA A 14 13.48 8.96 -9.52
N GLU A 15 13.91 9.57 -10.63
CA GLU A 15 15.00 10.55 -10.62
C GLU A 15 14.56 11.96 -10.14
N LEU A 16 13.27 12.27 -10.16
CA LEU A 16 12.74 13.56 -9.68
C LEU A 16 12.50 13.61 -8.15
N GLU A 17 12.69 12.50 -7.43
CA GLU A 17 12.42 12.40 -5.99
C GLU A 17 13.69 12.48 -5.10
N ALA A 18 14.85 12.84 -5.66
CA ALA A 18 16.12 12.89 -4.94
C ALA A 18 16.50 14.29 -4.39
N GLU A 19 15.54 15.19 -4.14
CA GLU A 19 15.80 16.36 -3.30
C GLU A 19 15.75 15.94 -1.83
N THR A 20 16.91 15.98 -1.16
CA THR A 20 17.03 15.80 0.28
C THR A 20 16.33 16.96 0.99
N GLU A 21 15.02 16.82 1.21
CA GLU A 21 14.23 17.77 1.98
C GLU A 21 14.52 17.59 3.47
N GLU A 22 15.11 18.61 4.10
CA GLU A 22 15.18 18.70 5.56
C GLU A 22 13.78 18.90 6.12
N VAL A 23 13.19 17.82 6.62
CA VAL A 23 11.91 17.85 7.32
C VAL A 23 12.10 18.60 8.65
N SER A 24 11.68 19.86 8.71
CA SER A 24 11.46 20.55 9.99
C SER A 24 10.15 20.03 10.58
N ASP A 25 10.21 19.04 11.46
CA ASP A 25 9.04 18.59 12.22
C ASP A 25 9.36 18.64 13.71
N GLU A 26 8.42 19.16 14.49
CA GLU A 26 8.35 18.92 15.94
C GLU A 26 8.33 17.41 16.15
N ARG A 27 9.49 16.83 16.44
CA ARG A 27 9.64 15.37 16.58
C ARG A 27 8.80 14.91 17.76
N ASP A 28 7.86 14.02 17.50
CA ASP A 28 7.18 13.32 18.57
C ASP A 28 8.10 12.24 19.13
N ASP A 29 8.89 12.61 20.15
CA ASP A 29 9.85 11.72 20.82
C ASP A 29 9.18 10.65 21.71
N ARG A 30 7.84 10.52 21.68
CA ARG A 30 7.15 9.50 22.46
C ARG A 30 7.58 8.10 22.01
N PRO A 31 7.98 7.22 22.95
CA PRO A 31 8.37 5.87 22.61
C PRO A 31 7.17 5.10 22.06
N VAL A 32 7.35 4.51 20.88
CA VAL A 32 6.38 3.57 20.30
C VAL A 32 6.52 2.23 21.01
N SER A 33 5.42 1.71 21.57
CA SER A 33 5.44 0.37 22.16
C SER A 33 5.39 -0.67 21.05
N SER A 34 6.28 -1.66 21.12
CA SER A 34 6.24 -2.82 20.24
C SER A 34 6.31 -4.11 21.05
N GLN A 35 5.58 -5.13 20.60
CA GLN A 35 5.53 -6.45 21.24
C GLN A 35 5.86 -7.52 20.20
N PRO A 36 6.92 -8.32 20.41
CA PRO A 36 7.26 -9.42 19.53
C PRO A 36 6.43 -10.67 19.85
N TYR A 37 6.04 -11.38 18.79
CA TYR A 37 5.39 -12.67 18.83
C TYR A 37 6.04 -13.62 17.81
N ASP A 38 5.93 -14.91 18.04
CA ASP A 38 6.31 -15.96 17.08
C ASP A 38 5.07 -16.78 16.76
N TRP A 39 4.17 -16.19 15.97
CA TRP A 39 2.94 -16.88 15.57
C TRP A 39 3.21 -17.87 14.45
N THR A 40 2.67 -19.08 14.57
CA THR A 40 2.70 -20.05 13.48
C THR A 40 1.83 -19.60 12.31
N ILE A 41 2.06 -20.15 11.11
CA ILE A 41 1.21 -19.88 9.94
C ILE A 41 -0.25 -20.27 10.23
N SER A 42 -0.48 -21.39 10.93
CA SER A 42 -1.82 -21.78 11.42
C SER A 42 -2.48 -20.71 12.29
N THR A 43 -1.70 -20.08 13.18
CA THR A 43 -2.21 -19.02 14.07
C THR A 43 -2.53 -17.75 13.28
N LEU A 44 -1.66 -17.36 12.35
CA LEU A 44 -1.87 -16.21 11.47
C LEU A 44 -3.11 -16.39 10.59
N ARG A 45 -3.28 -17.58 10.00
CA ARG A 45 -4.49 -17.94 9.24
C ARG A 45 -5.74 -17.86 10.10
N SER A 46 -5.73 -18.45 11.30
CA SER A 46 -6.87 -18.38 12.23
C SER A 46 -7.24 -16.94 12.61
N LYS A 47 -6.25 -16.04 12.77
CA LYS A 47 -6.50 -14.62 13.01
C LYS A 47 -7.12 -13.93 11.79
N TYR A 48 -6.65 -14.24 10.59
CA TYR A 48 -7.23 -13.76 9.34
C TYR A 48 -8.69 -14.24 9.16
N ASP A 49 -8.94 -15.55 9.30
CA ASP A 49 -10.27 -16.15 9.16
C ASP A 49 -11.30 -15.55 10.14
N ARG A 50 -10.84 -15.10 11.31
CA ARG A 50 -11.67 -14.43 12.33
C ARG A 50 -11.81 -12.92 12.12
N GLY A 51 -11.30 -12.36 11.02
CA GLY A 51 -11.33 -10.93 10.74
C GLY A 51 -10.49 -10.07 11.70
N ARG A 52 -9.49 -10.65 12.37
CA ARG A 52 -8.56 -9.91 13.24
C ARG A 52 -7.37 -9.32 12.48
N ILE A 53 -7.09 -9.85 11.29
CA ILE A 53 -6.08 -9.33 10.37
C ILE A 53 -6.78 -8.98 9.06
N ASP A 54 -6.66 -7.74 8.63
CA ASP A 54 -7.00 -7.33 7.27
C ASP A 54 -5.73 -7.41 6.39
N LEU A 55 -5.76 -8.27 5.37
CA LEU A 55 -4.65 -8.43 4.42
C LEU A 55 -4.71 -7.45 3.25
N GLN A 56 -5.88 -6.92 2.95
CA GLN A 56 -6.12 -6.09 1.78
C GLN A 56 -7.03 -4.91 2.12
N PRO A 57 -6.60 -4.03 3.04
CA PRO A 57 -7.32 -2.78 3.23
C PRO A 57 -7.29 -1.98 1.92
N HIS A 58 -8.41 -1.34 1.57
CA HIS A 58 -8.62 -0.58 0.32
C HIS A 58 -7.62 0.57 0.07
N TYR A 59 -6.85 0.94 1.08
CA TYR A 59 -5.82 1.97 1.02
C TYR A 59 -4.41 1.41 0.79
N GLN A 60 -4.23 0.08 0.80
CA GLN A 60 -3.00 -0.60 0.41
C GLN A 60 -3.06 -1.10 -1.02
N ARG A 61 -1.90 -1.17 -1.70
CA ARG A 61 -1.81 -1.68 -3.06
C ARG A 61 -2.26 -3.15 -3.12
N GLU A 62 -2.66 -3.55 -4.32
CA GLU A 62 -3.00 -4.94 -4.61
C GLU A 62 -1.78 -5.88 -4.44
N TYR A 63 -2.05 -7.18 -4.46
CA TYR A 63 -1.04 -8.21 -4.36
C TYR A 63 -0.21 -8.30 -5.65
N VAL A 64 0.90 -7.56 -5.72
CA VAL A 64 1.76 -7.46 -6.91
C VAL A 64 2.68 -8.66 -7.13
N TRP A 65 2.83 -9.54 -6.14
CA TRP A 65 3.66 -10.74 -6.28
C TRP A 65 3.07 -11.77 -7.26
N GLU A 66 1.81 -11.66 -7.64
CA GLU A 66 1.20 -12.47 -8.70
C GLU A 66 1.86 -12.25 -10.08
N LEU A 67 2.41 -11.05 -10.31
CA LEU A 67 3.15 -10.72 -11.54
C LEU A 67 4.55 -11.34 -11.58
N LYS A 68 5.05 -11.84 -10.45
CA LYS A 68 6.40 -12.44 -10.29
C LYS A 68 6.29 -13.79 -9.56
N PRO A 69 5.75 -14.85 -10.20
CA PRO A 69 5.39 -16.11 -9.55
C PRO A 69 6.55 -16.86 -8.89
N GLU A 70 7.79 -16.53 -9.23
CA GLU A 70 8.98 -16.99 -8.52
C GLU A 70 9.09 -16.46 -7.07
N LEU A 71 8.59 -15.26 -6.75
CA LEU A 71 8.68 -14.69 -5.40
C LEU A 71 7.81 -15.45 -4.40
N PRO A 72 6.51 -15.71 -4.68
CA PRO A 72 5.68 -16.55 -3.82
C PRO A 72 6.29 -17.93 -3.59
N SER A 73 6.75 -18.58 -4.66
CA SER A 73 7.28 -19.94 -4.59
C SER A 73 8.58 -20.02 -3.79
N ARG A 74 9.50 -19.06 -3.95
CA ARG A 74 10.73 -18.97 -3.16
C ARG A 74 10.48 -18.73 -1.67
N LEU A 75 9.42 -18.01 -1.32
CA LEU A 75 9.03 -17.83 0.08
C LEU A 75 8.64 -19.18 0.69
N ILE A 76 7.84 -19.98 -0.01
CA ILE A 76 7.45 -21.32 0.47
C ILE A 76 8.66 -22.26 0.51
N GLU A 77 9.54 -22.23 -0.50
CA GLU A 77 10.80 -23.00 -0.50
C GLU A 77 11.66 -22.65 0.72
N SER A 78 11.73 -21.36 1.09
CA SER A 78 12.47 -20.90 2.27
C SER A 78 11.91 -21.52 3.56
N LEU A 79 10.59 -21.64 3.70
CA LEU A 79 9.96 -22.29 4.86
C LEU A 79 10.28 -23.78 4.92
N LEU A 80 10.20 -24.48 3.78
CA LEU A 80 10.53 -25.91 3.70
C LEU A 80 12.00 -26.18 4.00
N LEU A 81 12.89 -25.23 3.70
CA LEU A 81 14.31 -25.27 4.00
C LEU A 81 14.68 -24.70 5.39
N GLU A 82 13.71 -24.25 6.19
CA GLU A 82 13.92 -23.60 7.50
C GLU A 82 14.81 -22.35 7.44
N ILE A 83 14.82 -21.68 6.29
CA ILE A 83 15.51 -20.41 6.10
C ILE A 83 14.65 -19.31 6.75
N PRO A 84 15.20 -18.52 7.69
CA PRO A 84 14.47 -17.42 8.32
C PRO A 84 13.97 -16.40 7.28
N ILE A 85 12.72 -15.97 7.44
CA ILE A 85 12.12 -14.90 6.62
C ILE A 85 12.06 -13.59 7.42
N PRO A 86 12.06 -12.41 6.77
CA PRO A 86 11.91 -11.15 7.46
C PRO A 86 10.61 -11.08 8.27
N PRO A 87 10.60 -10.37 9.43
CA PRO A 87 9.41 -10.22 10.26
C PRO A 87 8.21 -9.64 9.51
N ILE A 88 7.02 -9.90 10.03
CA ILE A 88 5.79 -9.19 9.64
C ILE A 88 5.50 -8.14 10.72
N TYR A 89 5.30 -6.90 10.30
CA TYR A 89 4.97 -5.81 11.20
C TYR A 89 3.48 -5.53 11.15
N PHE A 90 2.86 -5.41 12.32
CA PHE A 90 1.44 -5.15 12.47
C PHE A 90 1.21 -3.84 13.21
N GLY A 91 0.23 -3.06 12.77
CA GLY A 91 -0.25 -1.88 13.48
C GLY A 91 -1.51 -2.24 14.24
N LYS A 92 -1.57 -1.89 15.52
CA LYS A 92 -2.78 -2.08 16.32
C LYS A 92 -3.86 -1.07 15.89
N VAL A 93 -5.08 -1.56 15.73
CA VAL A 93 -6.28 -0.77 15.41
C VAL A 93 -7.20 -0.77 16.63
N ALA A 94 -8.33 -0.05 16.57
CA ALA A 94 -9.36 -0.12 17.60
C ALA A 94 -9.77 -1.59 17.88
N GLY A 95 -9.84 -1.96 19.16
CA GLY A 95 -10.18 -3.32 19.59
C GLY A 95 -8.99 -4.31 19.51
N GLU A 96 -9.27 -5.53 19.05
CA GLU A 96 -8.26 -6.60 18.84
C GLU A 96 -7.81 -6.74 17.37
N GLN A 97 -8.22 -5.81 16.50
CA GLN A 97 -7.84 -5.82 15.10
C GLN A 97 -6.43 -5.29 14.89
N MET A 98 -5.76 -5.87 13.89
CA MET A 98 -4.42 -5.52 13.47
C MET A 98 -4.40 -5.42 11.95
N GLU A 99 -3.62 -4.50 11.41
CA GLU A 99 -3.32 -4.53 9.98
C GLU A 99 -1.83 -4.66 9.74
N VAL A 100 -1.50 -5.19 8.57
CA VAL A 100 -0.11 -5.36 8.15
C VAL A 100 0.48 -4.01 7.75
N ILE A 101 1.59 -3.64 8.36
CA ILE A 101 2.38 -2.45 8.04
C ILE A 101 3.44 -2.80 6.98
N ASP A 102 4.15 -3.89 7.24
CA ASP A 102 5.17 -4.44 6.37
C ASP A 102 5.05 -5.96 6.33
N GLY A 103 5.32 -6.54 5.17
CA GLY A 103 5.19 -7.98 4.94
C GLY A 103 3.83 -8.40 4.41
N GLN A 104 2.99 -7.48 3.92
CA GLN A 104 1.67 -7.76 3.33
C GLN A 104 1.76 -8.84 2.24
N GLN A 105 2.71 -8.71 1.32
CA GLN A 105 2.91 -9.67 0.22
C GLN A 105 3.38 -11.04 0.75
N ARG A 106 4.21 -11.06 1.81
CA ARG A 106 4.63 -12.31 2.46
C ARG A 106 3.44 -12.99 3.12
N LEU A 107 2.73 -12.30 4.01
CA LEU A 107 1.59 -12.85 4.74
C LEU A 107 0.49 -13.37 3.81
N THR A 108 0.15 -12.56 2.79
CA THR A 108 -0.82 -12.94 1.76
C THR A 108 -0.38 -14.21 1.05
N THR A 109 0.89 -14.30 0.62
CA THR A 109 1.44 -15.52 0.00
C THR A 109 1.26 -16.74 0.89
N LEU A 110 1.62 -16.63 2.18
CA LEU A 110 1.53 -17.75 3.12
C LEU A 110 0.09 -18.25 3.24
N ILE A 111 -0.86 -17.33 3.42
CA ILE A 111 -2.29 -17.65 3.56
C ILE A 111 -2.88 -18.22 2.27
N ARG A 112 -2.55 -17.64 1.11
CA ARG A 112 -2.98 -18.14 -0.21
C ARG A 112 -2.46 -19.56 -0.47
N PHE A 113 -1.20 -19.83 -0.11
CA PHE A 113 -0.60 -21.14 -0.34
C PHE A 113 -1.28 -22.23 0.48
N VAL A 114 -1.43 -22.04 1.80
CA VAL A 114 -2.11 -23.00 2.68
C VAL A 114 -3.59 -23.16 2.35
N SER A 115 -4.17 -22.18 1.65
CA SER A 115 -5.54 -22.22 1.13
C SER A 115 -5.65 -22.84 -0.27
N ASN A 116 -4.55 -23.38 -0.82
CA ASN A 116 -4.47 -24.03 -2.13
C ASN A 116 -4.79 -23.11 -3.33
N GLU A 117 -4.53 -21.81 -3.22
CA GLU A 117 -4.87 -20.84 -4.26
C GLU A 117 -3.84 -20.76 -5.40
N PHE A 118 -2.63 -21.28 -5.19
CA PHE A 118 -1.62 -21.35 -6.23
C PHE A 118 -0.73 -22.59 -6.07
N ALA A 119 -0.10 -22.98 -7.18
CA ALA A 119 0.89 -24.06 -7.21
C ALA A 119 2.30 -23.47 -7.24
N LEU A 120 3.27 -24.17 -6.64
CA LEU A 120 4.67 -23.77 -6.64
C LEU A 120 5.24 -23.78 -8.06
N GLN A 121 6.04 -22.78 -8.40
CA GLN A 121 6.62 -22.61 -9.74
C GLN A 121 8.04 -22.09 -9.65
N LYS A 122 8.86 -22.44 -10.66
CA LYS A 122 10.23 -21.93 -10.84
C LYS A 122 11.12 -22.10 -9.59
N LEU A 123 10.85 -23.10 -8.76
CA LEU A 123 11.75 -23.53 -7.70
C LEU A 123 13.06 -24.01 -8.33
N LYS A 124 14.18 -23.76 -7.64
CA LYS A 124 15.52 -24.19 -8.09
C LYS A 124 16.10 -25.27 -7.19
N GLY A 125 15.84 -25.21 -5.89
CA GLY A 125 16.34 -26.18 -4.91
C GLY A 125 15.42 -27.40 -4.79
N MET A 126 14.10 -27.19 -4.87
CA MET A 126 13.09 -28.23 -4.70
C MET A 126 12.24 -28.44 -5.97
N ASN A 127 12.89 -28.73 -7.10
CA ASN A 127 12.23 -28.84 -8.41
C ASN A 127 11.06 -29.83 -8.47
N SER A 128 11.10 -30.90 -7.68
CA SER A 128 10.04 -31.92 -7.60
C SER A 128 8.73 -31.40 -7.00
N LEU A 129 8.74 -30.22 -6.39
CA LEU A 129 7.56 -29.56 -5.85
C LEU A 129 6.92 -28.57 -6.83
N ASN A 130 7.58 -28.27 -7.97
CA ASN A 130 6.96 -27.45 -9.00
C ASN A 130 5.65 -28.11 -9.50
N GLY A 131 4.59 -27.30 -9.66
CA GLY A 131 3.25 -27.74 -10.01
C GLY A 131 2.39 -28.22 -8.84
N LYS A 132 2.95 -28.33 -7.63
CA LYS A 132 2.21 -28.77 -6.44
C LYS A 132 1.56 -27.61 -5.70
N GLN A 133 0.31 -27.80 -5.28
CA GLN A 133 -0.35 -26.99 -4.26
C GLN A 133 -0.05 -27.53 -2.87
N PHE A 134 -0.45 -26.82 -1.82
CA PHE A 134 -0.26 -27.24 -0.43
C PHE A 134 -0.81 -28.66 -0.17
N LYS A 135 -2.00 -28.97 -0.67
CA LYS A 135 -2.66 -30.29 -0.54
C LYS A 135 -1.89 -31.44 -1.21
N ASP A 136 -0.99 -31.15 -2.15
CA ASP A 136 -0.21 -32.14 -2.91
C ASP A 136 1.16 -32.43 -2.26
N LEU A 137 1.48 -31.71 -1.18
CA LEU A 137 2.67 -31.94 -0.35
C LEU A 137 2.48 -33.13 0.58
N THR A 138 3.58 -33.69 1.10
CA THR A 138 3.50 -34.74 2.12
C THR A 138 2.95 -34.16 3.44
N ALA A 139 2.38 -35.00 4.30
CA ALA A 139 1.88 -34.57 5.61
C ALA A 139 2.98 -33.85 6.43
N GLU A 140 4.21 -34.39 6.42
CA GLU A 140 5.37 -33.77 7.06
C GLU A 140 5.68 -32.37 6.51
N GLN A 141 5.62 -32.19 5.20
CA GLN A 141 5.83 -30.88 4.57
C GLN A 141 4.71 -29.89 4.91
N GLN A 142 3.47 -30.37 4.98
CA GLN A 142 2.32 -29.55 5.36
C GLN A 142 2.42 -29.07 6.81
N GLU A 143 2.72 -29.98 7.75
CA GLU A 143 2.93 -29.67 9.16
C GLU A 143 4.09 -28.68 9.34
N LYS A 144 5.21 -28.93 8.65
CA LYS A 144 6.37 -28.03 8.66
C LYS A 144 6.02 -26.60 8.25
N ILE A 145 5.19 -26.42 7.22
CA ILE A 145 4.74 -25.10 6.80
C ILE A 145 3.78 -24.51 7.84
N LEU A 146 2.77 -25.27 8.27
CA LEU A 146 1.73 -24.79 9.18
C LEU A 146 2.28 -24.34 10.54
N ASP A 147 3.29 -25.05 11.05
CA ASP A 147 3.91 -24.80 12.35
C ASP A 147 5.15 -23.91 12.27
N ALA A 148 5.54 -23.47 11.07
CA ALA A 148 6.65 -22.54 10.90
C ALA A 148 6.40 -21.25 11.71
N PRO A 149 7.28 -20.88 12.66
CA PRO A 149 7.12 -19.67 13.45
C PRO A 149 7.47 -18.45 12.61
N ILE A 150 6.53 -17.51 12.52
CA ILE A 150 6.71 -16.25 11.81
C ILE A 150 6.86 -15.12 12.83
N ARG A 151 8.07 -14.55 12.90
CA ARG A 151 8.35 -13.37 13.74
C ARG A 151 7.38 -12.26 13.36
N SER A 152 6.53 -11.90 14.31
CA SER A 152 5.46 -10.92 14.16
C SER A 152 5.64 -9.82 15.19
N ILE A 153 5.77 -8.57 14.75
CA ILE A 153 5.99 -7.42 15.64
C ILE A 153 4.73 -6.55 15.61
N VAL A 154 4.03 -6.48 16.73
CA VAL A 154 2.84 -5.62 16.86
C VAL A 154 3.27 -4.28 17.44
N ILE A 155 2.96 -3.22 16.71
CA ILE A 155 3.30 -1.84 17.04
C ILE A 155 2.04 -1.10 17.47
N ASP A 156 2.10 -0.49 18.64
CA ASP A 156 1.09 0.43 19.14
C ASP A 156 1.64 1.86 19.05
N ALA A 157 1.34 2.53 17.94
CA ALA A 157 1.66 3.94 17.71
C ALA A 157 0.57 4.89 18.28
N GLY A 158 -0.43 4.34 18.99
CA GLY A 158 -1.57 5.08 19.48
C GLY A 158 -2.35 5.81 18.38
N GLY A 159 -2.97 6.93 18.76
CA GLY A 159 -3.75 7.79 17.86
C GLY A 159 -2.91 8.78 17.05
N ASN A 160 -1.58 8.84 17.20
CA ASN A 160 -0.77 9.82 16.46
C ASN A 160 -0.50 9.35 15.03
N GLN A 161 -1.09 10.05 14.07
CA GLN A 161 -0.94 9.78 12.64
C GLN A 161 0.45 10.11 12.10
N LYS A 162 1.12 11.16 12.59
CA LYS A 162 2.49 11.50 12.20
C LYS A 162 3.48 10.42 12.64
N LEU A 163 3.40 10.00 13.91
CA LEU A 163 4.25 8.93 14.44
C LEU A 163 4.02 7.62 13.68
N ARG A 164 2.76 7.32 13.35
CA ARG A 164 2.41 6.18 12.50
C ARG A 164 3.06 6.27 11.11
N TYR A 165 3.02 7.44 10.47
CA TYR A 165 3.70 7.69 9.19
C TYR A 165 5.20 7.41 9.29
N GLU A 166 5.88 7.98 10.29
CA GLU A 166 7.31 7.80 10.48
C GLU A 166 7.69 6.33 10.71
N VAL A 167 6.92 5.61 11.53
CA VAL A 167 7.13 4.17 11.75
C VAL A 167 7.01 3.42 10.42
N PHE A 168 5.98 3.72 9.63
CA PHE A 168 5.76 3.06 8.35
C PHE A 168 6.89 3.35 7.38
N GLU A 169 7.27 4.61 7.23
CA GLU A 169 8.39 5.03 6.37
C GLU A 169 9.69 4.33 6.76
N ARG A 170 10.03 4.28 8.06
CA ARG A 170 11.26 3.65 8.55
C ARG A 170 11.30 2.16 8.30
N LEU A 171 10.17 1.46 8.51
CA LEU A 171 10.06 0.03 8.27
C LEU A 171 10.07 -0.32 6.77
N ASN A 172 9.61 0.61 5.94
CA ASN A 172 9.41 0.38 4.53
C ASN A 172 10.70 0.41 3.69
N ARG A 173 11.85 0.68 4.29
CA ARG A 173 13.17 0.68 3.62
C ARG A 173 13.60 -0.75 3.25
N GLY A 174 13.12 -1.25 2.11
CA GLY A 174 13.36 -2.60 1.59
C GLY A 174 13.11 -2.75 0.08
N SER A 175 13.15 -3.98 -0.44
CA SER A 175 13.25 -4.30 -1.88
C SER A 175 12.01 -3.95 -2.73
N MET A 176 10.89 -3.57 -2.11
CA MET A 176 9.67 -3.10 -2.77
C MET A 176 8.98 -2.03 -1.92
N ALA A 177 9.69 -0.91 -1.72
CA ALA A 177 9.19 0.23 -0.96
C ALA A 177 7.82 0.72 -1.47
N LEU A 178 6.98 1.15 -0.54
CA LEU A 178 5.78 1.94 -0.76
C LEU A 178 6.21 3.36 -1.20
N ASN A 179 5.44 3.98 -2.09
CA ASN A 179 5.61 5.38 -2.43
C ASN A 179 4.99 6.27 -1.36
N GLU A 180 5.18 7.58 -1.49
CA GLU A 180 4.68 8.55 -0.50
C GLU A 180 3.15 8.46 -0.34
N GLN A 181 2.39 8.28 -1.43
CA GLN A 181 0.93 8.15 -1.33
C GLN A 181 0.48 6.85 -0.64
N GLU A 182 1.17 5.75 -0.88
CA GLU A 182 0.97 4.47 -0.20
C GLU A 182 1.25 4.60 1.32
N LEU A 183 2.29 5.36 1.71
CA LEU A 183 2.58 5.68 3.10
C LEU A 183 1.50 6.56 3.73
N ARG A 184 1.06 7.62 3.02
CA ARG A 184 -0.03 8.52 3.48
C ARG A 184 -1.33 7.76 3.71
N ASN A 185 -1.70 6.90 2.78
CA ASN A 185 -2.88 6.06 2.86
C ASN A 185 -2.87 5.16 4.11
N CYS A 186 -1.71 4.61 4.46
CA CYS A 186 -1.57 3.80 5.67
C CYS A 186 -1.68 4.67 6.94
N ALA A 187 -1.06 5.84 6.95
CA ALA A 187 -0.92 6.69 8.14
C ALA A 187 -2.18 7.54 8.45
N TYR A 188 -2.73 8.21 7.45
CA TYR A 188 -3.75 9.26 7.57
C TYR A 188 -5.14 8.77 7.16
N ARG A 189 -5.62 7.71 7.80
CA ARG A 189 -6.90 7.09 7.45
C ARG A 189 -8.09 7.95 7.82
N GLY A 190 -9.18 7.76 7.09
CA GLY A 190 -10.47 8.36 7.41
C GLY A 190 -11.32 8.57 6.15
N PRO A 191 -12.47 9.23 6.31
CA PRO A 191 -13.39 9.53 5.21
C PRO A 191 -12.73 10.24 4.03
N PHE A 192 -11.69 11.05 4.26
CA PHE A 192 -10.99 11.74 3.18
C PHE A 192 -10.18 10.79 2.29
N CYS A 193 -9.51 9.77 2.83
CA CYS A 193 -8.88 8.72 2.01
C CYS A 193 -9.92 8.00 1.13
N ASN A 194 -11.09 7.72 1.69
CA ASN A 194 -12.18 7.09 0.96
C ASN A 194 -12.68 7.98 -0.17
N LEU A 195 -12.77 9.29 0.07
CA LEU A 195 -13.12 10.26 -0.95
C LEU A 195 -12.09 10.28 -2.09
N LEU A 196 -10.78 10.24 -1.80
CA LEU A 196 -9.77 10.16 -2.87
C LEU A 196 -9.94 8.89 -3.73
N ALA A 197 -10.26 7.76 -3.08
CA ALA A 197 -10.54 6.49 -3.76
C ALA A 197 -11.88 6.50 -4.54
N GLU A 198 -12.87 7.26 -4.10
CA GLU A 198 -14.11 7.49 -4.85
C GLU A 198 -13.83 8.35 -6.10
N LEU A 199 -13.12 9.46 -5.92
CA LEU A 199 -12.85 10.43 -6.97
C LEU A 199 -11.92 9.91 -8.07
N GLU A 200 -11.01 8.99 -7.78
CA GLU A 200 -10.23 8.34 -8.84
C GLU A 200 -11.12 7.52 -9.78
N GLN A 201 -12.25 7.00 -9.32
CA GLN A 201 -13.17 6.21 -10.16
C GLN A 201 -14.21 7.09 -10.87
N GLU A 202 -14.30 8.37 -10.52
CA GLU A 202 -15.33 9.28 -11.04
C GLU A 202 -15.24 9.47 -12.55
N GLN A 203 -16.39 9.41 -13.21
CA GLN A 203 -16.44 9.50 -14.67
C GLN A 203 -15.91 10.84 -15.19
N SER A 204 -16.16 11.94 -14.47
CA SER A 204 -15.63 13.25 -14.84
C SER A 204 -14.10 13.29 -14.78
N TRP A 205 -13.49 12.60 -13.83
CA TRP A 205 -12.04 12.50 -13.72
C TRP A 205 -11.46 11.55 -14.78
N ARG A 206 -12.07 10.38 -14.99
CA ARG A 206 -11.67 9.45 -16.07
C ARG A 206 -11.64 10.12 -17.44
N ARG A 207 -12.63 10.97 -17.74
CA ARG A 207 -12.69 11.72 -19.01
C ARG A 207 -11.57 12.74 -19.18
N VAL A 208 -11.13 13.36 -18.09
CA VAL A 208 -10.06 14.37 -18.12
C VAL A 208 -8.69 13.71 -18.13
N LYS A 209 -8.46 12.75 -17.21
CA LYS A 209 -7.19 12.06 -17.03
C LYS A 209 -6.87 11.08 -18.17
N GLY A 210 -7.90 10.48 -18.75
CA GLY A 210 -7.78 9.39 -19.72
C GLY A 210 -7.64 8.02 -19.04
N GLY A 211 -8.03 6.96 -19.76
CA GLY A 211 -7.99 5.58 -19.30
C GLY A 211 -9.24 5.15 -18.50
N ASP A 212 -9.63 3.88 -18.62
CA ASP A 212 -10.84 3.34 -17.99
C ASP A 212 -10.62 2.90 -16.53
N LYS A 213 -9.37 2.80 -16.09
CA LYS A 213 -8.98 2.31 -14.76
C LYS A 213 -7.91 3.21 -14.16
N PRO A 214 -7.86 3.34 -12.82
CA PRO A 214 -6.79 4.06 -12.17
C PRO A 214 -5.42 3.48 -12.42
N GLU A 215 -4.43 4.36 -12.45
CA GLU A 215 -3.02 3.95 -12.49
C GLU A 215 -2.62 3.21 -11.19
N PRO A 216 -1.72 2.21 -11.28
CA PRO A 216 -1.23 1.50 -10.11
C PRO A 216 -0.55 2.42 -9.10
N ARG A 217 -0.40 1.92 -7.86
CA ARG A 217 0.31 2.62 -6.77
C ARG A 217 -0.27 4.00 -6.42
N PHE A 218 -1.56 4.23 -6.65
CA PHE A 218 -2.29 5.41 -6.20
C PHE A 218 -1.76 6.75 -6.73
N VAL A 219 -1.10 6.74 -7.89
CA VAL A 219 -0.55 7.94 -8.55
C VAL A 219 -1.65 9.00 -8.71
N GLU A 220 -2.82 8.59 -9.17
CA GLU A 220 -3.94 9.52 -9.40
C GLU A 220 -4.59 9.99 -8.09
N ARG A 221 -4.58 9.19 -7.02
CA ARG A 221 -5.02 9.67 -5.69
C ARG A 221 -4.13 10.81 -5.21
N GLU A 222 -2.82 10.73 -5.46
CA GLU A 222 -1.92 11.83 -5.15
C GLU A 222 -2.21 13.06 -6.02
N MET A 223 -2.52 12.89 -7.31
CA MET A 223 -2.91 14.03 -8.17
C MET A 223 -4.18 14.72 -7.64
N ILE A 224 -5.18 13.95 -7.23
CA ILE A 224 -6.42 14.47 -6.64
C ILE A 224 -6.12 15.15 -5.29
N LEU A 225 -5.24 14.56 -4.47
CA LEU A 225 -4.78 15.16 -3.22
C LEU A 225 -4.08 16.50 -3.46
N ARG A 226 -3.20 16.58 -4.46
CA ARG A 226 -2.53 17.82 -4.88
C ARG A 226 -3.57 18.87 -5.29
N PHE A 227 -4.59 18.50 -6.08
CA PHE A 227 -5.67 19.42 -6.44
C PHE A 227 -6.28 20.09 -5.20
N PHE A 228 -6.66 19.31 -4.19
CA PHE A 228 -7.27 19.83 -2.98
C PHE A 228 -6.29 20.68 -2.14
N ALA A 229 -5.07 20.16 -1.93
CA ALA A 229 -4.06 20.84 -1.13
C ALA A 229 -3.69 22.21 -1.73
N PHE A 230 -3.47 22.27 -3.05
CA PHE A 230 -3.18 23.53 -3.74
C PHE A 230 -4.39 24.45 -3.85
N THR A 231 -5.61 23.93 -4.02
CA THR A 231 -6.81 24.78 -4.07
C THR A 231 -7.04 25.48 -2.73
N ASP A 232 -6.85 24.77 -1.62
CA ASP A 232 -7.17 25.28 -0.28
C ASP A 232 -6.01 26.06 0.37
N ARG A 233 -4.76 25.72 0.05
CA ARG A 233 -3.58 26.13 0.84
C ARG A 233 -2.33 26.47 0.01
N ILE A 234 -2.48 26.91 -1.24
CA ILE A 234 -1.31 27.28 -2.07
C ILE A 234 -0.38 28.33 -1.40
N ASP A 235 -0.95 29.23 -0.59
CA ASP A 235 -0.22 30.25 0.18
C ASP A 235 0.69 29.67 1.27
N HIS A 236 0.47 28.42 1.67
CA HIS A 236 1.30 27.71 2.66
C HIS A 236 2.36 26.81 2.01
N TYR A 237 2.42 26.72 0.67
CA TYR A 237 3.39 25.88 -0.01
C TYR A 237 4.76 26.56 -0.07
N VAL A 238 5.75 25.95 0.59
CA VAL A 238 7.12 26.48 0.71
C VAL A 238 8.16 25.68 -0.08
N GLY A 239 7.73 24.82 -1.00
CA GLY A 239 8.61 23.98 -1.82
C GLY A 239 8.78 22.54 -1.32
N ASN A 240 8.31 22.23 -0.10
CA ASN A 240 8.29 20.85 0.43
C ASN A 240 6.95 20.18 0.12
N LEU A 241 6.89 19.42 -0.98
CA LEU A 241 5.63 18.79 -1.42
C LEU A 241 5.20 17.66 -0.47
N ARG A 242 6.15 16.85 -0.01
CA ARG A 242 5.87 15.72 0.87
C ARG A 242 5.19 16.17 2.16
N GLY A 243 5.80 17.13 2.85
CA GLY A 243 5.27 17.73 4.08
C GLY A 243 3.93 18.42 3.85
N PHE A 244 3.81 19.19 2.78
CA PHE A 244 2.57 19.88 2.42
C PHE A 244 1.38 18.92 2.26
N LEU A 245 1.57 17.82 1.53
CA LEU A 245 0.51 16.81 1.35
C LEU A 245 0.24 16.01 2.62
N ASN A 246 1.28 15.72 3.43
CA ASN A 246 1.14 15.03 4.71
C ASN A 246 0.33 15.87 5.72
N GLU A 247 0.59 17.16 5.82
CA GLU A 247 -0.19 18.09 6.62
C GLU A 247 -1.65 18.12 6.17
N TYR A 248 -1.89 18.21 4.85
CA TYR A 248 -3.25 18.20 4.31
C TYR A 248 -3.99 16.92 4.69
N MET A 249 -3.37 15.76 4.49
CA MET A 249 -3.95 14.48 4.90
C MET A 249 -4.24 14.42 6.40
N SER A 250 -3.32 14.90 7.24
CA SER A 250 -3.47 14.95 8.70
C SER A 250 -4.66 15.82 9.15
N MET A 251 -4.87 16.99 8.52
CA MET A 251 -6.00 17.86 8.83
C MET A 251 -7.36 17.22 8.51
N TYR A 252 -7.42 16.42 7.44
CA TYR A 252 -8.66 15.84 6.93
C TYR A 252 -8.96 14.42 7.40
N ALA A 253 -7.95 13.66 7.83
CA ALA A 253 -8.11 12.33 8.40
C ALA A 253 -9.15 12.25 9.55
N PRO A 254 -9.21 13.19 10.53
CA PRO A 254 -10.22 13.14 11.58
C PRO A 254 -11.61 13.68 11.18
N LYS A 255 -11.79 14.17 9.94
CA LYS A 255 -13.04 14.79 9.49
C LYS A 255 -14.11 13.74 9.17
N THR A 256 -15.36 14.08 9.43
CA THR A 256 -16.54 13.26 9.08
C THR A 256 -16.93 13.45 7.60
N PRO A 257 -17.70 12.52 7.00
CA PRO A 257 -18.19 12.67 5.62
C PRO A 257 -18.93 14.00 5.37
N GLN A 258 -19.68 14.51 6.36
CA GLN A 258 -20.40 15.78 6.27
C GLN A 258 -19.44 16.97 6.16
N GLN A 259 -18.29 16.92 6.85
CA GLN A 259 -17.30 17.98 6.84
C GLN A 259 -16.48 18.05 5.54
N ILE A 260 -16.49 16.98 4.74
CA ILE A 260 -15.79 16.90 3.44
C ILE A 260 -16.75 16.84 2.25
N ALA A 261 -18.05 17.02 2.48
CA ALA A 261 -19.07 16.85 1.44
C ALA A 261 -18.89 17.85 0.27
N SER A 262 -18.42 19.07 0.56
CA SER A 262 -18.17 20.09 -0.46
C SER A 262 -17.00 19.74 -1.39
N HIS A 263 -16.01 18.98 -0.91
CA HIS A 263 -14.82 18.62 -1.69
C HIS A 263 -15.18 17.81 -2.94
N ALA A 264 -16.08 16.85 -2.80
CA ALA A 264 -16.54 16.02 -3.91
C ALA A 264 -17.25 16.86 -4.98
N ALA A 265 -18.14 17.77 -4.55
CA ALA A 265 -18.86 18.66 -5.47
C ALA A 265 -17.92 19.61 -6.21
N MET A 266 -16.97 20.22 -5.49
CA MET A 266 -15.95 21.11 -6.05
C MET A 266 -15.12 20.38 -7.10
N PHE A 267 -14.59 19.21 -6.78
CA PHE A 267 -13.76 18.43 -7.70
C PHE A 267 -14.54 18.03 -8.96
N ARG A 268 -15.75 17.48 -8.81
CA ARG A 268 -16.60 17.07 -9.94
C ARG A 268 -16.92 18.25 -10.85
N GLN A 269 -17.32 19.39 -10.29
CA GLN A 269 -17.63 20.59 -11.07
C GLN A 269 -16.40 21.08 -11.82
N THR A 270 -15.22 21.11 -11.19
CA THR A 270 -13.98 21.52 -11.84
C THR A 270 -13.62 20.60 -13.00
N MET A 271 -13.69 19.28 -12.81
CA MET A 271 -13.42 18.32 -13.90
C MET A 271 -14.41 18.46 -15.06
N GLN A 272 -15.69 18.67 -14.76
CA GLN A 272 -16.70 18.95 -15.79
C GLN A 272 -16.43 20.24 -16.56
N ASN A 273 -16.01 21.30 -15.87
CA ASN A 273 -15.65 22.57 -16.50
C ASN A 273 -14.43 22.42 -17.41
N ILE A 274 -13.38 21.74 -16.95
CA ILE A 274 -12.17 21.45 -17.73
C ILE A 274 -12.56 20.69 -19.01
N TYR A 275 -13.34 19.63 -18.89
CA TYR A 275 -13.79 18.85 -20.04
C TYR A 275 -14.66 19.67 -21.00
N THR A 276 -15.52 20.53 -20.49
CA THR A 276 -16.40 21.36 -21.32
C THR A 276 -15.62 22.38 -22.14
N VAL A 277 -14.60 23.00 -21.54
CA VAL A 277 -13.80 24.07 -22.17
C VAL A 277 -12.73 23.50 -23.11
N PHE A 278 -12.01 22.46 -22.67
CA PHE A 278 -10.82 21.96 -23.37
C PHE A 278 -11.06 20.64 -24.09
N GLY A 279 -12.21 20.00 -23.89
CA GLY A 279 -12.58 18.76 -24.57
C GLY A 279 -11.84 17.52 -24.05
N PRO A 280 -11.87 16.42 -24.82
CA PRO A 280 -11.41 15.10 -24.37
C PRO A 280 -9.89 14.95 -24.25
N LEU A 281 -9.09 15.91 -24.71
CA LEU A 281 -7.63 15.90 -24.59
C LEU A 281 -7.11 16.88 -23.53
N SER A 282 -8.00 17.35 -22.64
CA SER A 282 -7.72 18.46 -21.72
C SER A 282 -6.53 18.25 -20.78
N ALA A 283 -6.22 17.00 -20.43
CA ALA A 283 -5.08 16.66 -19.57
C ALA A 283 -4.27 15.47 -20.10
N HIS A 284 -4.34 15.20 -21.41
CA HIS A 284 -3.49 14.20 -22.03
C HIS A 284 -2.06 14.73 -22.10
N LEU A 285 -1.11 14.00 -21.50
CA LEU A 285 0.31 14.23 -21.74
C LEU A 285 0.60 13.86 -23.19
N TYR A 286 0.91 14.85 -24.03
CA TYR A 286 1.47 14.59 -25.35
C TYR A 286 2.87 14.01 -25.15
N GLY A 287 2.99 12.69 -25.26
CA GLY A 287 4.30 12.05 -25.33
C GLY A 287 5.07 12.65 -26.50
N THR A 288 6.26 13.17 -26.24
CA THR A 288 7.21 13.49 -27.31
C THR A 288 7.55 12.17 -28.00
N GLY A 289 7.04 12.01 -29.23
CA GLY A 289 7.36 10.86 -30.08
C GLY A 289 8.80 10.82 -30.54
#